data_AF-A0A3B0BVI7-F1
#
_entry.id   AF-A0A3B0BVI7-F1
#
_cell.length_a   1.000
_cell.length_b   1.000
_cell.length_c   1.000
_cell.angle_alpha   90.00
_cell.angle_beta   90.00
_cell.angle_gamma   90.00
#
_symmetry.space_group_name_H-M   'P 1'
#
loop_
_entity.id
_entity.type
_entity.pdbx_description
1 polymer ?
#
loop_
_entity_poly.entity_id
_entity_poly.type
_entity_poly.pdbx_seq_one_letter_code
_entity_poly.pdbx_strand_id
1 'polypeptide(L)'
;MSKNFEFLIRENQELYMKCCYAEQFAKTYPNNSLVETRKVLEFFLQRVCKLNNIQFTAEENPYKSDYPSLHIMIKKTVYDLNIFTRDQKKDMDEIRKHGNGSAHAGEFASTKQSISQIKAMHELIRQYYQSKYPSIAAFDERFIPIDSMIPITNLPVERDEACTLKLHCKIVNEETGNELYYIVRQYEREQIEKDRTFVLRDMFTLEKLSQGGVGAKNLVKYNRIDVQKQNDLLFTCFEISRDAESLERFALEKLSVPERLQMLSGIVNGVEELHTNSIPIVHRYLRPSSIFVGRNRSPQICNFEYAKLDNPQQATVRYKVEARTDPYTAPELSRGSTVTLWPSVDIYSLAVIIIFVFGLPVNGELNPDQLKKLKISEPFIEMVHDMLSDVAGERPSIQEVKRMIGQEAARHA
;
A
#
# COMPACT_ATOMS: atom_id res chain seq x y z
N MET A 1 -3.67 2.81 15.73
CA MET A 1 -4.31 1.73 16.53
C MET A 1 -3.87 0.38 16.01
N SER A 2 -3.54 -0.55 16.90
CA SER A 2 -3.08 -1.91 16.59
C SER A 2 -4.24 -2.89 16.55
N LYS A 3 -4.34 -3.70 15.49
CA LYS A 3 -5.28 -4.83 15.42
C LYS A 3 -4.82 -6.04 16.24
N ASN A 4 -3.51 -6.28 16.29
CA ASN A 4 -2.94 -7.41 17.03
C ASN A 4 -3.22 -7.28 18.54
N PHE A 5 -3.18 -6.08 19.09
CA PHE A 5 -3.35 -5.84 20.53
C PHE A 5 -4.76 -5.41 20.97
N GLU A 6 -5.78 -5.45 20.09
CA GLU A 6 -7.14 -4.94 20.41
C GLU A 6 -7.76 -5.59 21.66
N PHE A 7 -7.43 -6.85 21.94
CA PHE A 7 -7.92 -7.56 23.12
C PHE A 7 -7.53 -6.89 24.45
N LEU A 8 -6.48 -6.05 24.44
CA LEU A 8 -6.05 -5.28 25.61
C LEU A 8 -6.89 -4.06 25.90
N ILE A 9 -7.68 -3.55 24.95
CA ILE A 9 -8.49 -2.34 25.13
C ILE A 9 -9.42 -2.48 26.35
N ARG A 10 -9.96 -3.67 26.57
CA ARG A 10 -10.85 -3.98 27.71
C ARG A 10 -10.10 -4.23 29.02
N GLU A 11 -8.84 -4.64 28.95
CA GLU A 11 -8.04 -5.02 30.11
C GLU A 11 -7.23 -3.87 30.70
N ASN A 12 -6.57 -3.12 29.81
CA ASN A 12 -5.69 -2.03 30.19
C ASN A 12 -5.39 -1.16 28.95
N GLN A 13 -6.07 -0.02 28.88
CA GLN A 13 -5.89 0.94 27.80
C GLN A 13 -4.45 1.46 27.73
N GLU A 14 -3.75 1.62 28.85
CA GLU A 14 -2.36 2.10 28.85
C GLU A 14 -1.39 1.08 28.22
N LEU A 15 -1.51 -0.20 28.59
CA LEU A 15 -0.74 -1.30 28.01
C LEU A 15 -1.04 -1.42 26.51
N TYR A 16 -2.30 -1.31 26.12
CA TYR A 16 -2.69 -1.26 24.70
C TYR A 16 -1.99 -0.13 23.96
N MET A 17 -2.00 1.09 24.50
CA MET A 17 -1.33 2.24 23.86
C MET A 17 0.19 2.05 23.78
N LYS A 18 0.82 1.51 24.83
CA LYS A 18 2.26 1.19 24.79
C LYS A 18 2.58 0.10 23.76
N CYS A 19 1.74 -0.93 23.63
CA CYS A 19 1.90 -1.95 22.59
C CYS A 19 1.74 -1.36 21.18
N CYS A 20 0.74 -0.50 20.96
CA CYS A 20 0.55 0.20 19.69
C CYS A 20 1.79 1.04 19.33
N TYR A 21 2.32 1.77 20.31
CA TYR A 21 3.50 2.61 20.11
C TYR A 21 4.76 1.80 19.79
N ALA A 22 4.96 0.63 20.40
CA ALA A 22 6.08 -0.24 20.06
C ALA A 22 5.93 -0.87 18.66
N GLU A 23 4.70 -1.28 18.31
CA GLU A 23 4.40 -1.97 17.05
C GLU A 23 4.50 -1.06 15.82
N GLN A 24 4.08 0.21 15.92
CA GLN A 24 4.07 1.14 14.76
C GLN A 24 5.45 1.37 14.13
N PHE A 25 6.52 1.20 14.92
CA PHE A 25 7.90 1.36 14.47
C PHE A 25 8.50 0.07 13.91
N ALA A 26 7.85 -1.09 14.11
CA ALA A 26 8.46 -2.39 13.84
C ALA A 26 8.96 -2.53 12.41
N LYS A 27 8.23 -1.93 11.46
CA LYS A 27 8.55 -1.94 10.03
C LYS A 27 9.40 -0.77 9.54
N THR A 28 9.44 0.36 10.26
CA THR A 28 10.02 1.62 9.77
C THR A 28 11.26 2.06 10.55
N TYR A 29 11.26 1.89 11.87
CA TYR A 29 12.34 2.23 12.81
C TYR A 29 12.62 1.05 13.78
N PRO A 30 13.26 -0.04 13.31
CA PRO A 30 13.41 -1.29 14.09
C PRO A 30 14.06 -1.11 15.47
N ASN A 31 15.12 -0.30 15.60
CA ASN A 31 15.77 -0.03 16.89
C ASN A 31 14.79 0.60 17.90
N ASN A 32 13.99 1.58 17.45
CA ASN A 32 12.97 2.20 18.30
C ASN A 32 11.95 1.16 18.74
N SER A 33 11.49 0.31 17.82
CA SER A 33 10.56 -0.77 18.15
C SER A 33 11.13 -1.71 19.21
N LEU A 34 12.42 -2.10 19.15
CA LEU A 34 13.05 -2.95 20.15
C LEU A 34 13.13 -2.30 21.54
N VAL A 35 13.51 -1.02 21.59
CA VAL A 35 13.57 -0.25 22.85
C VAL A 35 12.18 -0.11 23.46
N GLU A 36 11.17 0.22 22.66
CA GLU A 36 9.80 0.34 23.13
C GLU A 36 9.20 -1.00 23.53
N THR A 37 9.47 -2.08 22.79
CA THR A 37 9.05 -3.45 23.16
C THR A 37 9.59 -3.84 24.54
N ARG A 38 10.86 -3.52 24.85
CA ARG A 38 11.40 -3.74 26.20
C ARG A 38 10.64 -2.95 27.28
N LYS A 39 10.29 -1.69 27.02
CA LYS A 39 9.51 -0.87 27.96
C LYS A 39 8.10 -1.43 28.14
N VAL A 40 7.48 -1.97 27.09
CA VAL A 40 6.20 -2.70 27.19
C VAL A 40 6.35 -3.90 28.11
N LEU A 41 7.43 -4.68 27.97
CA LEU A 41 7.65 -5.88 28.80
C LEU A 41 7.75 -5.51 30.26
N GLU A 42 8.52 -4.45 30.54
CA GLU A 42 8.69 -3.90 31.87
C GLU A 42 7.34 -3.48 32.47
N PHE A 43 6.56 -2.69 31.75
CA PHE A 43 5.23 -2.26 32.21
C PHE A 43 4.27 -3.45 32.42
N PHE A 44 4.28 -4.42 31.51
CA PHE A 44 3.48 -5.63 31.62
C PHE A 44 3.84 -6.43 32.88
N LEU A 45 5.13 -6.67 33.15
CA LEU A 45 5.56 -7.42 34.33
C LEU A 45 5.33 -6.66 35.63
N GLN A 46 5.48 -5.34 35.65
CA GLN A 46 5.08 -4.52 36.80
C GLN A 46 3.60 -4.71 37.12
N ARG A 47 2.74 -4.73 36.09
CA ARG A 47 1.31 -5.00 36.25
C ARG A 47 1.04 -6.42 36.76
N VAL A 48 1.71 -7.43 36.24
CA VAL A 48 1.60 -8.82 36.73
C VAL A 48 2.01 -8.90 38.21
N CYS A 49 3.12 -8.25 38.58
CA CYS A 49 3.57 -8.13 39.96
C CYS A 49 2.51 -7.51 40.86
N LYS A 50 1.94 -6.38 40.44
CA LYS A 50 0.90 -5.68 41.19
C LYS A 50 -0.37 -6.51 41.36
N LEU A 51 -0.87 -7.14 40.29
CA LEU A 51 -2.11 -7.92 40.32
C LEU A 51 -2.00 -9.18 41.18
N ASN A 52 -0.80 -9.75 41.29
CA ASN A 52 -0.52 -10.93 42.12
C ASN A 52 0.03 -10.57 43.50
N ASN A 53 0.02 -9.28 43.89
CA ASN A 53 0.55 -8.77 45.16
C ASN A 53 2.00 -9.23 45.46
N ILE A 54 2.82 -9.31 44.42
CA ILE A 54 4.19 -9.81 44.50
C ILE A 54 5.05 -8.80 45.26
N GLN A 55 5.71 -9.27 46.32
CA GLN A 55 6.64 -8.47 47.13
C GLN A 55 8.09 -8.81 46.79
N PHE A 56 8.96 -7.81 46.93
CA PHE A 56 10.40 -7.96 46.69
C PHE A 56 11.19 -7.73 47.97
N THR A 57 12.16 -8.59 48.22
CA THR A 57 13.10 -8.47 49.33
C THR A 57 14.07 -7.30 49.10
N ALA A 58 14.76 -6.87 50.16
CA ALA A 58 15.80 -5.85 50.05
C ALA A 58 16.96 -6.27 49.13
N GLU A 59 17.25 -7.57 49.03
CA GLU A 59 18.26 -8.11 48.11
C GLU A 59 17.81 -8.02 46.65
N GLU A 60 16.52 -8.28 46.39
CA GLU A 60 15.92 -8.17 45.06
C GLU A 60 15.69 -6.72 44.62
N ASN A 61 15.49 -5.79 45.55
CA ASN A 61 15.23 -4.39 45.27
C ASN A 61 16.01 -3.45 46.23
N PRO A 62 17.33 -3.34 46.08
CA PRO A 62 18.17 -2.57 47.02
C PRO A 62 17.85 -1.07 47.02
N TYR A 63 17.33 -0.54 45.90
CA TYR A 63 17.01 0.87 45.73
C TYR A 63 15.62 1.26 46.24
N LYS A 64 14.81 0.29 46.69
CA LYS A 64 13.45 0.51 47.20
C LYS A 64 12.54 1.31 46.24
N SER A 65 12.74 1.16 44.93
CA SER A 65 11.78 1.64 43.92
C SER A 65 10.49 0.82 43.99
N ASP A 66 9.43 1.27 43.31
CA ASP A 66 8.16 0.52 43.26
C ASP A 66 8.34 -0.92 42.71
N TYR A 67 9.29 -1.11 41.80
CA TYR A 67 9.65 -2.41 41.22
C TYR A 67 11.15 -2.55 41.04
N PRO A 68 11.72 -3.76 41.12
CA PRO A 68 13.14 -4.01 40.86
C PRO A 68 13.43 -4.04 39.36
N SER A 69 14.69 -4.35 39.00
CA SER A 69 15.08 -4.52 37.61
C SER A 69 14.22 -5.56 36.87
N LEU A 70 14.08 -5.36 35.55
CA LEU A 70 13.36 -6.27 34.67
C LEU A 70 13.83 -7.73 34.78
N HIS A 71 15.15 -7.94 34.93
CA HIS A 71 15.74 -9.27 35.10
C HIS A 71 15.24 -9.98 36.37
N ILE A 72 15.08 -9.23 37.47
CA ILE A 72 14.61 -9.76 38.75
C ILE A 72 13.12 -10.09 38.67
N MET A 73 12.30 -9.21 38.07
CA MET A 73 10.89 -9.49 37.84
C MET A 73 10.67 -10.76 36.99
N ILE A 74 11.46 -10.95 35.93
CA ILE A 74 11.42 -12.16 35.09
C ILE A 74 11.75 -13.41 35.90
N LYS A 75 12.84 -13.38 36.68
CA LYS A 75 13.24 -14.54 37.50
C LYS A 75 12.15 -14.93 38.49
N LYS A 76 11.61 -13.96 39.23
CA LYS A 76 10.60 -14.20 40.27
C LYS A 76 9.29 -14.75 39.72
N THR A 77 8.79 -14.14 38.65
CA THR A 77 7.51 -14.55 38.02
C THR A 77 7.58 -15.95 37.38
N VAL A 78 8.77 -16.41 36.96
CA VAL A 78 8.96 -17.74 36.39
C VAL A 78 9.27 -18.79 37.45
N TYR A 79 10.26 -18.56 38.31
CA TYR A 79 10.79 -19.62 39.18
C TYR A 79 10.11 -19.70 40.55
N ASP A 80 9.75 -18.55 41.12
CA ASP A 80 9.23 -18.51 42.48
C ASP A 80 7.71 -18.71 42.49
N LEU A 81 7.05 -18.23 41.43
CA LEU A 81 5.59 -18.16 41.36
C LEU A 81 4.99 -19.02 40.25
N ASN A 82 5.79 -19.56 39.33
CA ASN A 82 5.33 -20.36 38.18
C ASN A 82 4.20 -19.69 37.37
N ILE A 83 4.20 -18.36 37.26
CA ILE A 83 3.21 -17.61 36.45
C ILE A 83 3.51 -17.81 34.97
N PHE A 84 4.79 -17.79 34.60
CA PHE A 84 5.27 -17.97 33.24
C PHE A 84 6.14 -19.22 33.11
N THR A 85 6.12 -19.82 31.92
CA THR A 85 6.91 -21.01 31.58
C THR A 85 8.38 -20.66 31.32
N ARG A 86 9.23 -21.69 31.23
CA ARG A 86 10.64 -21.52 30.84
C ARG A 86 10.82 -21.02 29.40
N ASP A 87 9.90 -21.36 28.51
CA ASP A 87 9.93 -20.87 27.12
C ASP A 87 9.58 -19.38 27.08
N GLN A 88 8.53 -18.97 27.77
CA GLN A 88 8.19 -17.55 27.94
C GLN A 88 9.32 -16.76 28.61
N LYS A 89 10.06 -17.37 29.55
CA LYS A 89 11.27 -16.75 30.11
C LYS A 89 12.32 -16.45 29.04
N LYS A 90 12.54 -17.38 28.10
CA LYS A 90 13.51 -17.19 27.02
C LYS A 90 13.11 -15.99 26.16
N ASP A 91 11.84 -15.91 25.77
CA ASP A 91 11.29 -14.77 25.00
C ASP A 91 11.47 -13.44 25.74
N MET A 92 11.13 -13.40 27.04
CA MET A 92 11.32 -12.22 27.88
C MET A 92 12.79 -11.79 28.00
N ASP A 93 13.71 -12.75 28.14
CA ASP A 93 15.14 -12.48 28.19
C ASP A 93 15.67 -11.97 26.84
N GLU A 94 15.17 -12.47 25.71
CA GLU A 94 15.51 -11.98 24.37
C GLU A 94 15.03 -10.54 24.17
N ILE A 95 13.77 -10.24 24.48
CA ILE A 95 13.20 -8.88 24.43
C ILE A 95 14.04 -7.92 25.27
N ARG A 96 14.38 -8.32 26.49
CA ARG A 96 15.21 -7.52 27.39
C ARG A 96 16.60 -7.26 26.82
N LYS A 97 17.28 -8.29 26.32
CA LYS A 97 18.65 -8.18 25.79
C LYS A 97 18.68 -7.32 24.53
N HIS A 98 17.77 -7.55 23.59
CA HIS A 98 17.72 -6.80 22.34
C HIS A 98 17.37 -5.33 22.56
N GLY A 99 16.36 -5.02 23.40
CA GLY A 99 16.02 -3.63 23.71
C GLY A 99 17.14 -2.88 24.44
N ASN A 100 17.88 -3.54 25.34
CA ASN A 100 19.08 -2.94 25.96
C ASN A 100 20.20 -2.73 24.94
N GLY A 101 20.45 -3.73 24.08
CA GLY A 101 21.42 -3.64 23.00
C GLY A 101 21.14 -2.45 22.10
N SER A 102 19.92 -2.29 21.60
CA SER A 102 19.54 -1.19 20.71
C SER A 102 19.55 0.20 21.37
N ALA A 103 19.45 0.28 22.70
CA ALA A 103 19.57 1.54 23.43
C ALA A 103 21.02 2.00 23.62
N HIS A 104 21.98 1.06 23.58
CA HIS A 104 23.39 1.30 23.92
C HIS A 104 24.37 1.08 22.76
N ALA A 105 24.00 0.28 21.77
CA ALA A 105 24.82 -0.06 20.61
C ALA A 105 24.36 0.73 19.37
N GLY A 106 25.32 1.26 18.62
CA GLY A 106 25.08 1.88 17.30
C GLY A 106 24.78 0.87 16.19
N GLU A 107 24.49 -0.40 16.52
CA GLU A 107 24.15 -1.44 15.56
C GLU A 107 22.69 -1.31 15.10
N PHE A 108 22.47 -1.44 13.79
CA PHE A 108 21.15 -1.42 13.18
C PHE A 108 20.47 -2.78 13.34
N ALA A 109 19.30 -2.79 13.97
CA ALA A 109 18.45 -3.97 14.02
C ALA A 109 17.74 -4.17 12.68
N SER A 110 17.67 -5.43 12.25
CA SER A 110 16.87 -5.80 11.09
C SER A 110 15.38 -5.68 11.37
N THR A 111 14.60 -5.44 10.33
CA THR A 111 13.13 -5.39 10.44
C THR A 111 12.54 -6.75 10.83
N LYS A 112 13.20 -7.83 10.41
CA LYS A 112 12.83 -9.19 10.84
C LYS A 112 12.98 -9.37 12.35
N GLN A 113 14.04 -8.80 12.94
CA GLN A 113 14.28 -8.88 14.38
C GLN A 113 13.22 -8.11 15.17
N SER A 114 12.93 -6.86 14.80
CA SER A 114 11.89 -6.06 15.47
C SER A 114 10.51 -6.73 15.42
N ILE A 115 10.10 -7.22 14.24
CA ILE A 115 8.82 -7.93 14.08
C ILE A 115 8.78 -9.19 14.96
N SER A 116 9.86 -9.97 15.01
CA SER A 116 9.93 -11.16 15.85
C SER A 116 9.78 -10.84 17.34
N GLN A 117 10.34 -9.73 17.82
CA GLN A 117 10.25 -9.32 19.23
C GLN A 117 8.85 -8.81 19.58
N ILE A 118 8.19 -8.07 18.68
CA ILE A 118 6.78 -7.68 18.84
C ILE A 118 5.88 -8.92 18.85
N LYS A 119 6.13 -9.91 17.99
CA LYS A 119 5.38 -11.17 17.98
C LYS A 119 5.55 -11.94 19.29
N ALA A 120 6.78 -12.04 19.80
CA ALA A 120 7.06 -12.68 21.09
C ALA A 120 6.33 -11.96 22.24
N MET A 121 6.35 -10.62 22.25
CA MET A 121 5.57 -9.81 23.19
C MET A 121 4.07 -10.09 23.09
N HIS A 122 3.53 -10.11 21.87
CA HIS A 122 2.12 -10.39 21.62
C HIS A 122 1.72 -11.75 22.17
N GLU A 123 2.44 -12.82 21.83
CA GLU A 123 2.11 -14.17 22.28
C GLU A 123 2.26 -14.32 23.79
N LEU A 124 3.24 -13.68 24.43
CA LEU A 124 3.40 -13.65 25.88
C LEU A 124 2.14 -13.07 26.56
N ILE A 125 1.71 -11.89 26.12
CA ILE A 125 0.54 -11.20 26.68
C ILE A 125 -0.74 -11.97 26.37
N ARG A 126 -0.88 -12.47 25.13
CA ARG A 126 -2.02 -13.27 24.69
C ARG A 126 -2.19 -14.53 25.54
N GLN A 127 -1.12 -15.28 25.78
CA GLN A 127 -1.14 -16.48 26.62
C GLN A 127 -1.52 -16.16 28.06
N TYR A 128 -1.01 -15.07 28.63
CA TYR A 128 -1.37 -14.63 29.98
C TYR A 128 -2.87 -14.34 30.13
N TYR A 129 -3.50 -13.76 29.10
CA TYR A 129 -4.93 -13.43 29.09
C TYR A 129 -5.84 -14.52 28.50
N GLN A 130 -5.28 -15.65 28.04
CA GLN A 130 -6.02 -16.67 27.30
C GLN A 130 -7.14 -17.32 28.11
N SER A 131 -6.96 -17.48 29.43
CA SER A 131 -7.98 -18.05 30.32
C SER A 131 -9.21 -17.15 30.45
N LYS A 132 -9.03 -15.82 30.34
CA LYS A 132 -10.10 -14.82 30.40
C LYS A 132 -10.77 -14.62 29.04
N TYR A 133 -10.00 -14.76 27.97
CA TYR A 133 -10.46 -14.57 26.59
C TYR A 133 -10.00 -15.75 25.72
N PRO A 134 -10.81 -16.81 25.59
CA PRO A 134 -10.43 -18.01 24.84
C PRO A 134 -10.20 -17.74 23.34
N SER A 135 -10.79 -16.66 22.81
CA SER A 135 -10.80 -16.33 21.38
C SER A 135 -9.96 -15.09 21.05
N ILE A 136 -8.73 -14.99 21.58
CA ILE A 136 -7.76 -13.98 21.12
C ILE A 136 -7.11 -14.45 19.81
N ALA A 137 -7.19 -13.62 18.78
CA ALA A 137 -6.59 -13.87 17.47
C ALA A 137 -5.06 -14.08 17.58
N ALA A 138 -4.50 -14.88 16.67
CA ALA A 138 -3.05 -15.02 16.57
C ALA A 138 -2.42 -13.76 15.94
N PHE A 139 -1.15 -13.52 16.23
CA PHE A 139 -0.40 -12.42 15.63
C PHE A 139 -0.37 -12.51 14.10
N ASP A 140 -0.63 -11.39 13.43
CA ASP A 140 -0.55 -11.27 11.98
C ASP A 140 0.33 -10.07 11.59
N GLU A 141 1.46 -10.35 10.95
CA GLU A 141 2.44 -9.36 10.50
C GLU A 141 1.86 -8.36 9.49
N ARG A 142 0.80 -8.74 8.76
CA ARG A 142 0.14 -7.87 7.78
C ARG A 142 -0.65 -6.75 8.45
N PHE A 143 -1.03 -6.93 9.71
CA PHE A 143 -1.75 -5.91 10.48
C PHE A 143 -0.86 -5.02 11.34
N ILE A 144 0.46 -5.23 11.34
CA ILE A 144 1.43 -4.29 11.93
C ILE A 144 1.32 -2.94 11.19
N PRO A 145 1.05 -1.83 11.90
CA PRO A 145 1.04 -0.49 11.33
C PRO A 145 2.36 -0.10 10.68
N ILE A 146 2.28 0.76 9.67
CA ILE A 146 3.45 1.32 9.00
C ILE A 146 3.51 2.79 9.39
N ASP A 147 4.27 3.08 10.45
CA ASP A 147 4.22 4.38 11.13
C ASP A 147 2.76 4.71 11.55
N SER A 148 2.21 5.86 11.20
CA SER A 148 0.82 6.24 11.53
C SER A 148 -0.26 5.50 10.71
N MET A 149 0.12 4.72 9.69
CA MET A 149 -0.81 4.06 8.78
C MET A 149 -1.31 2.72 9.34
N ILE A 150 -2.63 2.62 9.50
CA ILE A 150 -3.33 1.45 10.05
C ILE A 150 -3.82 0.55 8.90
N PRO A 151 -3.39 -0.72 8.80
CA PRO A 151 -3.84 -1.63 7.76
C PRO A 151 -5.32 -2.02 7.90
N ILE A 152 -6.10 -1.77 6.85
CA ILE A 152 -7.51 -2.20 6.74
C ILE A 152 -7.57 -3.60 6.17
N THR A 153 -6.99 -3.81 4.99
CA THR A 153 -7.01 -5.10 4.27
C THR A 153 -5.75 -5.32 3.44
N ASN A 154 -5.44 -6.58 3.19
CA ASN A 154 -4.40 -7.00 2.27
C ASN A 154 -4.98 -7.10 0.85
N LEU A 155 -4.33 -6.46 -0.10
CA LEU A 155 -4.67 -6.54 -1.52
C LEU A 155 -3.78 -7.56 -2.22
N PRO A 156 -4.25 -8.22 -3.29
CA PRO A 156 -3.37 -9.07 -4.08
C PRO A 156 -2.24 -8.24 -4.70
N VAL A 157 -1.05 -8.82 -4.76
CA VAL A 157 0.05 -8.31 -5.57
C VAL A 157 -0.05 -8.98 -6.93
N GLU A 158 -0.14 -8.19 -7.99
CA GLU A 158 -0.16 -8.69 -9.37
C GLU A 158 1.23 -9.17 -9.81
N ARG A 159 1.30 -10.08 -10.79
CA ARG A 159 2.58 -10.69 -11.22
C ARG A 159 3.60 -9.69 -11.75
N ASP A 160 3.10 -8.57 -12.25
CA ASP A 160 3.82 -7.47 -12.87
C ASP A 160 4.09 -6.30 -11.91
N GLU A 161 3.63 -6.38 -10.65
CA GLU A 161 3.98 -5.43 -9.59
C GLU A 161 5.29 -5.87 -8.92
N ALA A 162 6.19 -4.92 -8.64
CA ALA A 162 7.47 -5.25 -7.99
C ALA A 162 7.38 -5.33 -6.46
N CYS A 163 6.28 -4.89 -5.86
CA CYS A 163 6.11 -4.90 -4.40
C CYS A 163 5.89 -6.32 -3.87
N THR A 164 6.31 -6.60 -2.64
CA THR A 164 6.11 -7.88 -1.95
C THR A 164 4.81 -7.93 -1.15
N LEU A 165 4.27 -6.77 -0.79
CA LEU A 165 3.00 -6.63 -0.07
C LEU A 165 2.29 -5.36 -0.51
N LYS A 166 0.97 -5.44 -0.70
CA LYS A 166 0.11 -4.30 -1.02
C LYS A 166 -1.03 -4.23 -0.02
N LEU A 167 -1.14 -3.11 0.70
CA LEU A 167 -2.12 -2.91 1.76
C LEU A 167 -3.01 -1.72 1.43
N HIS A 168 -4.30 -1.84 1.74
CA HIS A 168 -5.17 -0.69 1.92
C HIS A 168 -5.10 -0.26 3.37
N CYS A 169 -4.65 0.96 3.61
CA CYS A 169 -4.44 1.54 4.93
C CYS A 169 -5.27 2.81 5.14
N LYS A 170 -5.44 3.20 6.40
CA LYS A 170 -5.94 4.53 6.76
C LYS A 170 -5.06 5.23 7.77
N ILE A 171 -5.08 6.56 7.76
CA ILE A 171 -4.63 7.42 8.85
C ILE A 171 -5.86 8.06 9.46
N VAL A 172 -5.92 8.13 10.79
CA VAL A 172 -6.97 8.82 11.53
C VAL A 172 -6.36 10.07 12.13
N ASN A 173 -6.90 11.24 11.79
CA ASN A 173 -6.50 12.49 12.44
C ASN A 173 -7.13 12.53 13.84
N GLU A 174 -6.31 12.55 14.89
CA GLU A 174 -6.76 12.45 16.28
C GLU A 174 -7.60 13.65 16.74
N GLU A 175 -7.38 14.85 16.17
CA GLU A 175 -8.07 16.07 16.55
C GLU A 175 -9.46 16.19 15.91
N THR A 176 -9.57 15.80 14.64
CA THR A 176 -10.78 15.98 13.83
C THR A 176 -11.60 14.71 13.63
N GLY A 177 -11.00 13.55 13.89
CA GLY A 177 -11.59 12.24 13.59
C GLY A 177 -11.66 11.91 12.08
N ASN A 178 -11.11 12.77 11.22
CA ASN A 178 -11.11 12.54 9.78
C ASN A 178 -10.19 11.39 9.40
N GLU A 179 -10.63 10.58 8.44
CA GLU A 179 -9.87 9.44 7.92
C GLU A 179 -9.37 9.70 6.50
N LEU A 180 -8.08 9.47 6.28
CA LEU A 180 -7.44 9.47 4.96
C LEU A 180 -7.05 8.04 4.58
N TYR A 181 -7.17 7.69 3.31
CA TYR A 181 -6.96 6.32 2.81
C TYR A 181 -5.79 6.25 1.85
N TYR A 182 -5.04 5.17 1.96
CA TYR A 182 -3.80 4.96 1.23
C TYR A 182 -3.70 3.54 0.71
N ILE A 183 -3.12 3.40 -0.48
CA ILE A 183 -2.50 2.14 -0.89
C ILE A 183 -1.03 2.21 -0.50
N VAL A 184 -0.58 1.25 0.32
CA VAL A 184 0.80 1.13 0.73
C VAL A 184 1.41 -0.10 0.07
N ARG A 185 2.56 0.08 -0.59
CA ARG A 185 3.35 -0.98 -1.18
C ARG A 185 4.63 -1.15 -0.40
N GLN A 186 4.97 -2.39 -0.08
CA GLN A 186 6.22 -2.78 0.57
C GLN A 186 7.15 -3.42 -0.44
N TYR A 187 8.44 -3.12 -0.34
CA TYR A 187 9.50 -3.71 -1.14
C TYR A 187 10.63 -4.17 -0.24
N GLU A 188 11.30 -5.24 -0.61
CA GLU A 188 12.57 -5.64 0.01
C GLU A 188 13.71 -4.90 -0.69
N ARG A 189 14.63 -4.32 0.08
CA ARG A 189 15.78 -3.59 -0.49
C ARG A 189 16.64 -4.49 -1.37
N GLU A 190 16.85 -5.74 -0.97
CA GLU A 190 17.60 -6.71 -1.78
C GLU A 190 16.99 -6.90 -3.18
N GLN A 191 15.65 -6.92 -3.28
CA GLN A 191 14.94 -7.01 -4.56
C GLN A 191 15.12 -5.73 -5.38
N ILE A 192 15.05 -4.56 -4.75
CA ILE A 192 15.27 -3.28 -5.43
C ILE A 192 16.69 -3.22 -5.98
N GLU A 193 17.69 -3.73 -5.28
CA GLU A 193 19.07 -3.75 -5.78
C GLU A 193 19.24 -4.56 -7.05
N LYS A 194 18.42 -5.59 -7.25
CA LYS A 194 18.40 -6.43 -8.46
C LYS A 194 17.68 -5.76 -9.62
N ASP A 195 16.61 -4.97 -9.38
CA ASP A 195 15.90 -4.20 -10.43
C ASP A 195 15.61 -2.75 -10.03
N ARG A 196 16.69 -1.98 -9.81
CA ARG A 196 16.60 -0.59 -9.33
C ARG A 196 15.77 0.28 -10.26
N THR A 197 15.83 0.06 -11.57
CA THR A 197 15.20 0.96 -12.54
C THR A 197 13.68 0.91 -12.48
N PHE A 198 13.09 -0.25 -12.19
CA PHE A 198 11.63 -0.42 -12.23
C PHE A 198 10.95 0.27 -11.04
N VAL A 199 11.39 -0.04 -9.83
CA VAL A 199 10.83 0.53 -8.58
C VAL A 199 11.11 2.03 -8.47
N LEU A 200 12.34 2.46 -8.79
CA LEU A 200 12.68 3.89 -8.73
C LEU A 200 11.90 4.72 -9.75
N ARG A 201 11.43 4.11 -10.85
CA ARG A 201 10.63 4.80 -11.85
C ARG A 201 9.24 5.14 -11.33
N ASP A 202 8.56 4.19 -10.69
CA ASP A 202 7.24 4.42 -10.08
C ASP A 202 7.34 5.56 -9.06
N MET A 203 8.31 5.46 -8.15
CA MET A 203 8.58 6.47 -7.12
C MET A 203 8.84 7.85 -7.72
N PHE A 204 9.76 7.94 -8.69
CA PHE A 204 10.10 9.21 -9.32
C PHE A 204 8.91 9.84 -10.04
N THR A 205 8.12 9.03 -10.74
CA THR A 205 6.94 9.51 -11.47
C THR A 205 5.89 10.04 -10.49
N LEU A 206 5.60 9.27 -9.44
CA LEU A 206 4.66 9.64 -8.39
C LEU A 206 5.08 10.91 -7.63
N GLU A 207 6.37 11.06 -7.31
CA GLU A 207 6.92 12.28 -6.72
C GLU A 207 6.76 13.49 -7.64
N LYS A 208 7.05 13.32 -8.94
CA LYS A 208 6.90 14.38 -9.94
C LYS A 208 5.46 14.83 -10.10
N LEU A 209 4.53 13.89 -10.21
CA LEU A 209 3.10 14.20 -10.30
C LEU A 209 2.60 14.97 -9.08
N SER A 210 3.17 14.69 -7.90
CA SER A 210 2.75 15.33 -6.65
C SER A 210 3.35 16.71 -6.43
N GLN A 211 4.43 17.07 -7.14
CA GLN A 211 5.05 18.41 -7.09
C GLN A 211 4.38 19.41 -8.04
N GLY A 212 3.61 18.95 -9.02
CA GLY A 212 3.07 19.75 -10.13
C GLY A 212 2.00 20.80 -9.79
N GLY A 213 1.69 21.04 -8.52
CA GLY A 213 0.90 22.20 -8.06
C GLY A 213 -0.59 22.23 -8.43
N VAL A 214 -1.07 21.35 -9.32
CA VAL A 214 -2.50 21.20 -9.63
C VAL A 214 -2.96 19.88 -9.04
N GLY A 215 -4.01 19.92 -8.23
CA GLY A 215 -4.66 18.74 -7.69
C GLY A 215 -5.29 17.93 -8.82
N ALA A 216 -4.48 17.07 -9.44
CA ALA A 216 -4.87 16.09 -10.43
C ALA A 216 -5.94 15.16 -9.83
N LYS A 217 -7.21 15.52 -9.95
CA LYS A 217 -8.31 14.72 -9.36
C LYS A 217 -8.33 13.29 -9.87
N ASN A 218 -7.72 13.07 -11.04
CA ASN A 218 -7.69 11.78 -11.73
C ASN A 218 -6.36 11.05 -11.69
N LEU A 219 -5.39 11.55 -10.93
CA LEU A 219 -4.13 10.87 -10.65
C LEU A 219 -4.02 10.61 -9.14
N VAL A 220 -3.34 9.54 -8.75
CA VAL A 220 -3.07 9.31 -7.32
C VAL A 220 -2.04 10.30 -6.81
N LYS A 221 -2.23 10.76 -5.58
CA LYS A 221 -1.29 11.68 -4.91
C LYS A 221 -0.30 10.87 -4.10
N TYR A 222 0.98 11.03 -4.39
CA TYR A 222 2.05 10.34 -3.67
C TYR A 222 2.28 10.96 -2.30
N ASN A 223 2.42 10.10 -1.30
CA ASN A 223 2.93 10.49 0.01
C ASN A 223 4.17 9.65 0.32
N ARG A 224 5.17 10.30 0.90
CA ARG A 224 6.39 9.61 1.32
C ARG A 224 6.17 9.01 2.70
N ILE A 225 6.45 7.72 2.82
CA ILE A 225 6.63 7.08 4.13
C ILE A 225 8.09 7.27 4.51
N ASP A 226 8.32 7.90 5.65
CA ASP A 226 9.67 8.03 6.16
C ASP A 226 10.15 6.69 6.73
N VAL A 227 11.28 6.24 6.21
CA VAL A 227 11.91 4.98 6.58
C VAL A 227 13.39 5.24 6.83
N GLN A 228 13.96 4.58 7.85
CA GLN A 228 15.40 4.63 8.06
C GLN A 228 16.15 4.12 6.81
N LYS A 229 17.27 4.78 6.46
CA LYS A 229 18.03 4.46 5.24
C LYS A 229 18.52 3.01 5.21
N GLN A 230 18.90 2.46 6.37
CA GLN A 230 19.42 1.12 6.55
C GLN A 230 18.33 0.04 6.76
N ASN A 231 17.06 0.42 6.73
CA ASN A 231 15.96 -0.53 6.94
C ASN A 231 15.88 -1.53 5.78
N ASP A 232 15.69 -2.83 6.04
CA ASP A 232 15.59 -3.85 5.00
C ASP A 232 14.37 -3.68 4.06
N LEU A 233 13.37 -2.93 4.53
CA LEU A 233 12.14 -2.63 3.80
C LEU A 233 12.12 -1.20 3.29
N LEU A 234 11.45 -1.01 2.17
CA LEU A 234 11.07 0.29 1.63
C LEU A 234 9.56 0.32 1.40
N PHE A 235 8.94 1.47 1.64
CA PHE A 235 7.51 1.65 1.46
C PHE A 235 7.24 2.83 0.53
N THR A 236 6.28 2.64 -0.36
CA THR A 236 5.66 3.73 -1.12
C THR A 236 4.18 3.76 -0.79
N CYS A 237 3.59 4.95 -0.80
CA CYS A 237 2.14 5.03 -0.74
C CYS A 237 1.58 6.15 -1.58
N PHE A 238 0.31 5.98 -1.92
CA PHE A 238 -0.45 7.02 -2.59
C PHE A 238 -1.86 7.09 -2.01
N GLU A 239 -2.38 8.30 -1.96
CA GLU A 239 -3.70 8.62 -1.45
C GLU A 239 -4.77 8.15 -2.44
N ILE A 240 -5.80 7.50 -1.89
CA ILE A 240 -7.00 7.10 -2.63
C ILE A 240 -8.23 7.67 -1.94
N SER A 241 -9.27 7.87 -2.73
CA SER A 241 -10.59 8.24 -2.20
C SER A 241 -11.11 7.18 -1.23
N ARG A 242 -11.91 7.61 -0.25
CA ARG A 242 -12.65 6.69 0.63
C ARG A 242 -13.47 5.71 -0.20
N ASP A 243 -13.42 4.43 0.19
CA ASP A 243 -14.11 3.32 -0.50
C ASP A 243 -13.68 3.10 -1.96
N ALA A 244 -12.51 3.60 -2.37
CA ALA A 244 -12.02 3.33 -3.71
C ALA A 244 -11.63 1.86 -3.88
N GLU A 245 -12.04 1.26 -4.98
CA GLU A 245 -11.66 -0.09 -5.40
C GLU A 245 -11.01 -0.03 -6.77
N SER A 246 -10.18 -1.01 -7.11
CA SER A 246 -9.65 -1.12 -8.47
C SER A 246 -10.80 -1.27 -9.48
N LEU A 247 -10.70 -0.63 -10.65
CA LEU A 247 -11.68 -0.72 -11.73
C LEU A 247 -11.93 -2.18 -12.14
N GLU A 248 -10.90 -3.04 -12.05
CA GLU A 248 -11.00 -4.48 -12.30
C GLU A 248 -12.04 -5.20 -11.42
N ARG A 249 -12.26 -4.69 -10.20
CA ARG A 249 -13.19 -5.26 -9.21
C ARG A 249 -14.48 -4.45 -9.07
N PHE A 250 -14.55 -3.31 -9.75
CA PHE A 250 -15.66 -2.39 -9.63
C PHE A 250 -16.91 -2.98 -10.27
N ALA A 251 -18.06 -2.85 -9.61
CA ALA A 251 -19.34 -3.40 -10.05
C ALA A 251 -19.94 -2.62 -11.24
N LEU A 252 -19.36 -2.79 -12.43
CA LEU A 252 -19.73 -2.08 -13.66
C LEU A 252 -21.15 -2.42 -14.14
N GLU A 253 -21.67 -3.60 -13.82
CA GLU A 253 -23.01 -4.06 -14.16
C GLU A 253 -24.13 -3.22 -13.53
N LYS A 254 -23.80 -2.47 -12.47
CA LYS A 254 -24.74 -1.60 -11.76
C LYS A 254 -24.76 -0.16 -12.30
N LEU A 255 -23.86 0.17 -13.22
CA LEU A 255 -23.72 1.53 -13.74
C LEU A 255 -24.58 1.76 -14.98
N SER A 256 -25.23 2.92 -15.00
CA SER A 256 -25.86 3.47 -16.20
C SER A 256 -24.82 3.93 -17.22
N VAL A 257 -25.24 4.11 -18.48
CA VAL A 257 -24.37 4.64 -19.55
C VAL A 257 -23.78 6.02 -19.19
N PRO A 258 -24.56 6.99 -18.67
CA PRO A 258 -24.00 8.26 -18.18
C PRO A 258 -22.91 8.10 -17.12
N GLU A 259 -23.08 7.19 -16.16
CA GLU A 259 -22.08 6.96 -15.11
C GLU A 259 -20.80 6.31 -15.65
N ARG A 260 -20.94 5.41 -16.64
CA ARG A 260 -19.80 4.84 -17.36
C ARG A 260 -19.03 5.92 -18.13
N LEU A 261 -19.73 6.81 -18.82
CA LEU A 261 -19.12 7.93 -19.55
C LEU A 261 -18.49 8.96 -18.61
N GLN A 262 -19.09 9.22 -17.44
CA GLN A 262 -18.50 10.05 -16.39
C GLN A 262 -17.15 9.47 -15.91
N MET A 263 -17.12 8.16 -15.67
CA MET A 263 -15.89 7.47 -15.28
C MET A 263 -14.83 7.56 -16.39
N LEU A 264 -15.20 7.26 -17.64
CA LEU A 264 -14.29 7.34 -18.80
C LEU A 264 -13.74 8.76 -19.00
N SER A 265 -14.57 9.79 -18.79
CA SER A 265 -14.14 11.18 -18.83
C SER A 265 -13.05 11.46 -17.80
N GLY A 266 -13.22 11.00 -16.55
CA GLY A 266 -12.18 11.11 -15.54
C GLY A 266 -10.87 10.39 -15.91
N ILE A 267 -10.97 9.17 -16.47
CA ILE A 267 -9.78 8.41 -16.90
C ILE A 267 -9.04 9.17 -18.00
N VAL A 268 -9.76 9.65 -19.01
CA VAL A 268 -9.17 10.39 -20.13
C VAL A 268 -8.59 11.74 -19.71
N ASN A 269 -9.20 12.43 -18.74
CA ASN A 269 -8.61 13.64 -18.15
C ASN A 269 -7.28 13.33 -17.46
N GLY A 270 -7.19 12.21 -16.71
CA GLY A 270 -5.95 11.79 -16.09
C GLY A 270 -4.86 11.46 -17.12
N VAL A 271 -5.20 10.76 -18.20
CA VAL A 271 -4.23 10.45 -19.27
C VAL A 271 -3.79 11.70 -20.03
N GLU A 272 -4.71 12.61 -20.34
CA GLU A 272 -4.38 13.90 -20.96
C GLU A 272 -3.41 14.70 -20.08
N GLU A 273 -3.65 14.72 -18.76
CA GLU A 273 -2.76 15.39 -17.81
C GLU A 273 -1.35 14.79 -17.82
N LEU A 274 -1.22 13.46 -17.89
CA LEU A 274 0.08 12.80 -18.05
C LEU A 274 0.78 13.21 -19.35
N HIS A 275 0.07 13.18 -20.47
CA HIS A 275 0.62 13.45 -21.81
C HIS A 275 1.01 14.93 -22.01
N THR A 276 0.28 15.83 -21.36
CA THR A 276 0.46 17.30 -21.47
C THR A 276 1.32 17.89 -20.35
N ASN A 277 1.82 17.06 -19.44
CA ASN A 277 2.69 17.52 -18.36
C ASN A 277 3.96 18.20 -18.91
N SER A 278 4.54 19.12 -18.12
CA SER A 278 5.79 19.82 -18.42
C SER A 278 6.92 18.89 -18.90
N ILE A 279 6.97 17.69 -18.33
CA ILE A 279 7.71 16.54 -18.84
C ILE A 279 6.65 15.51 -19.20
N PRO A 280 6.35 15.27 -20.50
CA PRO A 280 5.34 14.31 -20.90
C PRO A 280 5.59 12.93 -20.31
N ILE A 281 4.54 12.34 -19.76
CA ILE A 281 4.54 11.01 -19.17
C ILE A 281 3.62 10.13 -20.01
N VAL A 282 4.14 9.03 -20.53
CA VAL A 282 3.32 7.97 -21.16
C VAL A 282 3.25 6.80 -20.19
N HIS A 283 2.05 6.37 -19.82
CA HIS A 283 1.85 5.39 -18.75
C HIS A 283 2.30 3.99 -19.16
N ARG A 284 1.98 3.56 -20.40
CA ARG A 284 2.32 2.27 -21.01
C ARG A 284 1.82 1.03 -20.26
N TYR A 285 0.93 1.19 -19.29
CA TYR A 285 0.39 0.09 -18.48
C TYR A 285 -1.01 0.44 -17.96
N LEU A 286 -1.79 1.13 -18.79
CA LEU A 286 -3.18 1.43 -18.47
C LEU A 286 -4.00 0.17 -18.59
N ARG A 287 -4.60 -0.25 -17.48
CA ARG A 287 -5.53 -1.38 -17.42
C ARG A 287 -6.44 -1.22 -16.19
N PRO A 288 -7.50 -2.02 -16.05
CA PRO A 288 -8.43 -1.88 -14.91
C PRO A 288 -7.78 -2.00 -13.52
N SER A 289 -6.66 -2.73 -13.37
CA SER A 289 -5.94 -2.82 -12.10
C SER A 289 -5.08 -1.58 -11.78
N SER A 290 -4.82 -0.71 -12.77
CA SER A 290 -4.05 0.53 -12.61
C SER A 290 -4.93 1.76 -12.35
N ILE A 291 -6.24 1.57 -12.15
CA ILE A 291 -7.21 2.65 -11.94
C ILE A 291 -8.02 2.32 -10.69
N PHE A 292 -8.00 3.20 -9.68
CA PHE A 292 -8.90 3.14 -8.54
C PHE A 292 -10.12 4.01 -8.79
N VAL A 293 -11.32 3.55 -8.43
CA VAL A 293 -12.58 4.26 -8.60
C VAL A 293 -13.26 4.43 -7.26
N GLY A 294 -13.39 5.67 -6.82
CA GLY A 294 -14.16 6.02 -5.61
C GLY A 294 -15.66 6.05 -5.86
N ARG A 295 -16.45 6.12 -4.78
CA ARG A 295 -17.92 6.14 -4.84
C ARG A 295 -18.51 7.19 -5.77
N ASN A 296 -17.88 8.34 -5.99
CA ASN A 296 -18.39 9.39 -6.88
C ASN A 296 -18.05 9.16 -8.38
N ARG A 297 -17.67 7.92 -8.76
CA ARG A 297 -17.16 7.59 -10.10
C ARG A 297 -15.97 8.47 -10.49
N SER A 298 -15.15 8.84 -9.50
CA SER A 298 -13.92 9.60 -9.68
C SER A 298 -12.76 8.62 -9.80
N PRO A 299 -12.26 8.36 -11.02
CA PRO A 299 -11.11 7.47 -11.22
C PRO A 299 -9.83 8.17 -10.79
N GLN A 300 -8.86 7.41 -10.30
CA GLN A 300 -7.50 7.84 -9.97
C GLN A 300 -6.51 6.82 -10.57
N ILE A 301 -5.66 7.29 -11.49
CA ILE A 301 -4.66 6.46 -12.19
C ILE A 301 -3.43 6.27 -11.30
N CYS A 302 -2.90 5.05 -11.26
CA CYS A 302 -1.74 4.60 -10.48
C CYS A 302 -0.88 3.58 -11.25
N ASN A 303 0.18 3.04 -10.65
CA ASN A 303 1.08 2.02 -11.22
C ASN A 303 1.95 2.53 -12.38
N PHE A 304 2.86 3.46 -12.08
CA PHE A 304 3.76 4.10 -13.04
C PHE A 304 5.10 3.38 -13.22
N GLU A 305 5.21 2.13 -12.79
CA GLU A 305 6.44 1.32 -12.87
C GLU A 305 6.93 1.16 -14.32
N TYR A 306 6.01 1.18 -15.28
CA TYR A 306 6.28 1.10 -16.72
C TYR A 306 6.26 2.43 -17.46
N ALA A 307 6.05 3.54 -16.75
CA ALA A 307 5.90 4.85 -17.37
C ALA A 307 7.13 5.20 -18.21
N LYS A 308 6.96 6.09 -19.18
CA LYS A 308 8.05 6.71 -19.92
C LYS A 308 7.99 8.20 -19.65
N LEU A 309 9.11 8.76 -19.21
CA LEU A 309 9.29 10.18 -18.99
C LEU A 309 10.35 10.67 -19.97
N ASP A 310 10.03 11.69 -20.75
CA ASP A 310 10.99 12.31 -21.67
C ASP A 310 11.84 13.35 -20.92
N ASN A 311 12.79 12.86 -20.11
CA ASN A 311 13.73 13.72 -19.39
C ASN A 311 15.05 13.92 -20.18
N PRO A 312 15.36 15.13 -20.65
CA PRO A 312 16.60 15.41 -21.38
C PRO A 312 17.88 15.34 -20.51
N GLN A 313 17.77 15.36 -19.17
CA GLN A 313 18.93 15.39 -18.25
C GLN A 313 19.28 14.00 -17.67
N GLN A 314 18.43 12.99 -17.86
CA GLN A 314 18.68 11.63 -17.40
C GLN A 314 18.43 10.67 -18.55
N ALA A 315 19.51 10.11 -19.11
CA ALA A 315 19.44 9.04 -20.09
C ALA A 315 18.91 7.75 -19.45
N THR A 316 17.60 7.67 -19.20
CA THR A 316 16.95 6.43 -18.77
C THR A 316 15.54 6.34 -19.31
N VAL A 317 15.44 6.12 -20.62
CA VAL A 317 14.33 5.36 -21.18
C VAL A 317 14.94 4.05 -21.63
N ARG A 318 14.61 2.94 -20.96
CA ARG A 318 14.77 1.62 -21.57
C ARG A 318 13.93 1.67 -22.85
N TYR A 319 14.56 1.87 -24.01
CA TYR A 319 13.96 1.63 -25.32
C TYR A 319 13.46 0.19 -25.44
N LYS A 320 14.00 -0.71 -24.61
CA LYS A 320 13.57 -2.09 -24.48
C LYS A 320 12.31 -2.16 -23.61
N VAL A 321 11.17 -2.31 -24.27
CA VAL A 321 9.93 -2.74 -23.63
C VAL A 321 9.96 -4.26 -23.58
N GLU A 322 9.77 -4.84 -22.39
CA GLU A 322 9.53 -6.27 -22.30
C GLU A 322 8.20 -6.58 -23.00
N ALA A 323 8.23 -7.53 -23.92
CA ALA A 323 7.02 -7.95 -24.60
C ALA A 323 6.00 -8.42 -23.55
N ARG A 324 4.81 -7.85 -23.59
CA ARG A 324 3.68 -8.25 -22.75
C ARG A 324 2.56 -8.72 -23.64
N THR A 325 1.87 -9.74 -23.17
CA THR A 325 0.72 -10.32 -23.85
C THR A 325 -0.46 -10.22 -22.91
N ASP A 326 -1.02 -9.02 -22.84
CA ASP A 326 -2.33 -8.74 -22.26
C ASP A 326 -3.16 -7.96 -23.30
N PRO A 327 -4.49 -7.99 -23.24
CA PRO A 327 -5.33 -7.35 -24.26
C PRO A 327 -5.20 -5.82 -24.28
N TYR A 328 -4.68 -5.21 -23.22
CA TYR A 328 -4.50 -3.75 -23.10
C TYR A 328 -3.19 -3.26 -23.71
N THR A 329 -2.26 -4.17 -24.02
CA THR A 329 -0.94 -3.84 -24.57
C THR A 329 -1.04 -3.57 -26.07
N ALA A 330 -0.61 -2.37 -26.48
CA ALA A 330 -0.58 -1.98 -27.88
C ALA A 330 0.31 -2.93 -28.74
N PRO A 331 -0.08 -3.25 -29.98
CA PRO A 331 0.62 -4.21 -30.85
C PRO A 331 2.13 -3.95 -31.01
N GLU A 332 2.54 -2.68 -31.10
CA GLU A 332 3.94 -2.28 -31.23
C GLU A 332 4.78 -2.59 -29.98
N LEU A 333 4.17 -2.60 -28.79
CA LEU A 333 4.83 -3.02 -27.55
C LEU A 333 4.96 -4.54 -27.48
N SER A 334 3.93 -5.27 -27.90
CA SER A 334 3.92 -6.74 -27.91
C SER A 334 4.95 -7.30 -28.89
N ARG A 335 5.16 -6.64 -30.03
CA ARG A 335 6.13 -7.02 -31.06
C ARG A 335 7.58 -6.66 -30.70
N GLY A 336 7.79 -5.85 -29.64
CA GLY A 336 9.12 -5.32 -29.29
C GLY A 336 9.68 -4.37 -30.36
N SER A 337 8.81 -3.75 -31.16
CA SER A 337 9.19 -2.84 -32.24
C SER A 337 9.70 -1.50 -31.71
N THR A 338 10.43 -0.75 -32.53
CA THR A 338 10.77 0.63 -32.22
C THR A 338 9.49 1.49 -32.19
N VAL A 339 9.17 2.02 -31.02
CA VAL A 339 8.02 2.92 -30.83
C VAL A 339 8.45 4.36 -31.09
N THR A 340 7.78 5.01 -32.04
CA THR A 340 8.01 6.42 -32.40
C THR A 340 6.91 7.34 -31.86
N LEU A 341 5.66 6.86 -31.79
CA LEU A 341 4.50 7.61 -31.30
C LEU A 341 4.05 7.12 -29.92
N TRP A 342 4.83 7.41 -28.87
CA TRP A 342 4.60 6.87 -27.53
C TRP A 342 3.19 7.13 -26.95
N PRO A 343 2.59 8.32 -27.05
CA PRO A 343 1.24 8.57 -26.52
C PRO A 343 0.18 7.61 -27.08
N SER A 344 0.33 7.16 -28.32
CA SER A 344 -0.62 6.26 -29.00
C SER A 344 -0.74 4.88 -28.34
N VAL A 345 0.26 4.47 -27.54
CA VAL A 345 0.21 3.24 -26.75
C VAL A 345 -0.91 3.33 -25.70
N ASP A 346 -0.98 4.46 -24.99
CA ASP A 346 -2.02 4.68 -23.98
C ASP A 346 -3.41 4.81 -24.63
N ILE A 347 -3.49 5.35 -25.85
CA ILE A 347 -4.74 5.44 -26.62
C ILE A 347 -5.30 4.05 -26.95
N TYR A 348 -4.44 3.11 -27.36
CA TYR A 348 -4.86 1.73 -27.55
C TYR A 348 -5.39 1.11 -26.26
N SER A 349 -4.64 1.23 -25.16
CA SER A 349 -5.07 0.72 -23.85
C SER A 349 -6.41 1.33 -23.40
N LEU A 350 -6.63 2.62 -23.66
CA LEU A 350 -7.88 3.31 -23.37
C LEU A 350 -9.07 2.73 -24.15
N ALA A 351 -8.89 2.33 -25.41
CA ALA A 351 -9.96 1.71 -26.18
C ALA A 351 -10.43 0.39 -25.55
N VAL A 352 -9.49 -0.43 -25.12
CA VAL A 352 -9.76 -1.69 -24.43
C VAL A 352 -10.41 -1.43 -23.06
N ILE A 353 -10.01 -0.37 -22.35
CA ILE A 353 -10.68 0.08 -21.11
C ILE A 353 -12.12 0.54 -21.40
N ILE A 354 -12.39 1.25 -22.50
CA ILE A 354 -13.74 1.64 -22.91
C ILE A 354 -14.61 0.39 -23.08
N ILE A 355 -14.13 -0.60 -23.84
CA ILE A 355 -14.82 -1.89 -24.04
C ILE A 355 -15.09 -2.56 -22.68
N PHE A 356 -14.08 -2.62 -21.81
CA PHE A 356 -14.20 -3.19 -20.46
C PHE A 356 -15.25 -2.46 -19.61
N VAL A 357 -15.22 -1.13 -19.56
CA VAL A 357 -16.16 -0.30 -18.77
C VAL A 357 -17.60 -0.50 -19.26
N PHE A 358 -17.79 -0.76 -20.56
CA PHE A 358 -19.09 -1.11 -21.10
C PHE A 358 -19.52 -2.56 -20.84
N GLY A 359 -18.69 -3.34 -20.13
CA GLY A 359 -18.99 -4.72 -19.75
C GLY A 359 -18.86 -5.72 -20.90
N LEU A 360 -18.14 -5.33 -21.97
CA LEU A 360 -17.90 -6.18 -23.12
C LEU A 360 -16.64 -7.04 -22.92
N PRO A 361 -16.57 -8.25 -23.53
CA PRO A 361 -15.39 -9.09 -23.43
C PRO A 361 -14.14 -8.43 -24.00
N VAL A 362 -13.03 -8.48 -23.25
CA VAL A 362 -11.70 -8.02 -23.70
C VAL A 362 -10.72 -9.17 -23.95
N ASN A 363 -11.09 -10.39 -23.54
CA ASN A 363 -10.30 -11.59 -23.79
C ASN A 363 -10.74 -12.18 -25.13
N GLY A 364 -9.83 -12.18 -26.11
CA GLY A 364 -10.11 -12.65 -27.48
C GLY A 364 -10.26 -11.49 -28.46
N GLU A 365 -11.05 -11.70 -29.50
CA GLU A 365 -11.31 -10.67 -30.52
C GLU A 365 -12.18 -9.55 -29.96
N LEU A 366 -11.65 -8.33 -30.00
CA LEU A 366 -12.36 -7.13 -29.58
C LEU A 366 -13.43 -6.77 -30.61
N ASN A 367 -14.65 -6.47 -30.15
CA ASN A 367 -15.75 -6.12 -31.04
C ASN A 367 -16.47 -4.84 -30.55
N PRO A 368 -15.97 -3.65 -30.93
CA PRO A 368 -16.59 -2.37 -30.59
C PRO A 368 -18.04 -2.22 -31.07
N ASP A 369 -18.47 -2.91 -32.13
CA ASP A 369 -19.84 -2.82 -32.66
C ASP A 369 -20.90 -3.29 -31.65
N GLN A 370 -20.52 -4.08 -30.64
CA GLN A 370 -21.44 -4.45 -29.57
C GLN A 370 -21.90 -3.25 -28.73
N LEU A 371 -21.16 -2.13 -28.74
CA LEU A 371 -21.57 -0.87 -28.11
C LEU A 371 -22.86 -0.30 -28.70
N LYS A 372 -23.20 -0.63 -29.97
CA LYS A 372 -24.48 -0.22 -30.60
C LYS A 372 -25.67 -0.73 -29.80
N LYS A 373 -25.57 -1.94 -29.23
CA LYS A 373 -26.63 -2.54 -28.38
C LYS A 373 -26.84 -1.78 -27.08
N LEU A 374 -25.81 -1.06 -26.62
CA LEU A 374 -25.85 -0.20 -25.44
C LEU A 374 -26.25 1.24 -25.78
N LYS A 375 -26.80 1.45 -26.99
CA LYS A 375 -27.22 2.74 -27.53
C LYS A 375 -26.08 3.75 -27.60
N ILE A 376 -24.82 3.33 -27.77
CA ILE A 376 -23.68 4.22 -28.05
C ILE A 376 -23.70 4.64 -29.52
N SER A 377 -23.27 5.88 -29.81
CA SER A 377 -23.38 6.45 -31.16
C SER A 377 -22.36 5.88 -32.12
N GLU A 378 -22.70 5.82 -33.41
CA GLU A 378 -21.79 5.34 -34.45
C GLU A 378 -20.45 6.10 -34.47
N PRO A 379 -20.41 7.46 -34.39
CA PRO A 379 -19.13 8.18 -34.38
C PRO A 379 -18.24 7.83 -33.18
N PHE A 380 -18.82 7.53 -32.03
CA PHE A 380 -18.05 7.08 -30.87
C PHE A 380 -17.46 5.69 -31.11
N ILE A 381 -18.20 4.80 -31.76
CA ILE A 381 -17.77 3.43 -32.06
C ILE A 381 -16.67 3.44 -33.13
N GLU A 382 -16.80 4.26 -34.17
CA GLU A 382 -15.76 4.50 -35.18
C GLU A 382 -14.46 4.98 -34.52
N MET A 383 -14.53 5.94 -33.59
CA MET A 383 -13.35 6.36 -32.83
C MET A 383 -12.73 5.21 -32.03
N VAL A 384 -13.53 4.34 -31.39
CA VAL A 384 -12.99 3.18 -30.65
C VAL A 384 -12.27 2.21 -31.60
N HIS A 385 -12.78 2.02 -32.82
CA HIS A 385 -12.08 1.26 -33.87
C HIS A 385 -10.75 1.90 -34.24
N ASP A 386 -10.72 3.23 -34.47
CA ASP A 386 -9.50 3.96 -34.81
C ASP A 386 -8.45 3.86 -33.69
N MET A 387 -8.88 3.96 -32.42
CA MET A 387 -8.01 3.80 -31.25
C MET A 387 -7.39 2.39 -31.17
N LEU A 388 -8.05 1.36 -31.71
CA LEU A 388 -7.56 -0.02 -31.75
C LEU A 388 -6.68 -0.34 -32.98
N SER A 389 -6.42 0.63 -33.86
CA SER A 389 -5.60 0.39 -35.05
C SER A 389 -4.22 -0.20 -34.71
N ASP A 390 -3.80 -1.17 -35.51
CA ASP A 390 -2.45 -1.75 -35.51
C ASP A 390 -1.38 -0.72 -35.93
N VAL A 391 -1.78 0.36 -36.59
CA VAL A 391 -0.93 1.47 -37.02
C VAL A 391 -1.07 2.62 -36.02
N ALA A 392 -0.06 2.81 -35.18
CA ALA A 392 -0.03 3.83 -34.13
C ALA A 392 -0.42 5.26 -34.59
N GLY A 393 -0.10 5.62 -35.84
CA GLY A 393 -0.41 6.95 -36.41
C GLY A 393 -1.85 7.15 -36.87
N GLU A 394 -2.65 6.09 -36.97
CA GLU A 394 -4.09 6.17 -37.28
C GLU A 394 -4.93 6.41 -36.02
N ARG A 395 -4.37 6.14 -34.84
CA ARG A 395 -5.06 6.35 -33.56
C ARG A 395 -5.23 7.85 -33.29
N PRO A 396 -6.40 8.29 -32.78
CA PRO A 396 -6.64 9.69 -32.49
C PRO A 396 -5.77 10.20 -31.33
N SER A 397 -5.63 11.51 -31.23
CA SER A 397 -5.04 12.18 -30.08
C SER A 397 -5.92 12.07 -28.82
N ILE A 398 -5.32 12.22 -27.64
CA ILE A 398 -6.07 12.18 -26.38
C ILE A 398 -7.13 13.29 -26.30
N GLN A 399 -6.89 14.46 -26.92
CA GLN A 399 -7.84 15.56 -27.00
C GLN A 399 -9.07 15.19 -27.85
N GLU A 400 -8.88 14.47 -28.95
CA GLU A 400 -9.98 13.98 -29.79
C GLU A 400 -10.83 12.94 -29.04
N VAL A 401 -10.17 12.01 -28.33
CA VAL A 401 -10.85 11.02 -27.49
C VAL A 401 -11.69 11.71 -26.41
N LYS A 402 -11.10 12.69 -25.70
CA LYS A 402 -11.79 13.49 -24.68
C LYS A 402 -13.01 14.20 -25.24
N ARG A 403 -12.88 14.85 -26.41
CA ARG A 403 -13.97 15.55 -27.08
C ARG A 403 -15.11 14.59 -27.42
N MET A 404 -14.81 13.42 -27.96
CA MET A 404 -15.81 12.42 -28.34
C MET A 404 -16.55 11.84 -27.13
N ILE A 405 -15.84 11.54 -26.02
CA ILE A 405 -16.49 11.14 -24.75
C ILE A 405 -17.43 12.24 -24.24
N GLY A 406 -17.01 13.50 -24.31
CA GLY A 406 -17.87 14.63 -23.92
C GLY A 406 -19.13 14.76 -24.77
N GLN A 407 -19.01 14.59 -26.09
CA GLN A 407 -20.16 14.61 -27.02
C GLN A 407 -21.12 13.46 -26.75
N GLU A 408 -20.58 12.26 -26.53
CA GLU A 408 -21.39 11.08 -26.22
C GLU A 408 -22.07 11.23 -24.86
N ALA A 409 -21.38 11.73 -23.83
CA ALA A 409 -21.96 12.02 -22.52
C ALA A 409 -23.13 13.02 -22.62
N ALA A 410 -22.98 14.09 -23.41
CA ALA A 410 -24.04 15.08 -23.62
C ALA A 410 -25.28 14.51 -24.31
N ARG A 411 -25.14 13.41 -25.06
CA ARG A 411 -26.27 12.73 -25.72
C ARG A 411 -27.11 11.88 -24.76
N HIS A 412 -26.53 11.47 -23.63
CA HIS A 412 -27.20 10.68 -22.59
C HIS A 412 -27.54 11.48 -21.33
N ALA A 413 -27.18 12.77 -21.30
CA ALA A 413 -27.60 13.74 -20.28
C ALA A 413 -29.02 14.22 -20.54
#